data_AF-A0A3B3SM42-F1
#
_entry.id   AF-A0A3B3SM42-F1
#
_cell.length_a   1.000
_cell.length_b   1.000
_cell.length_c   1.000
_cell.angle_alpha   90.00
_cell.angle_beta   90.00
_cell.angle_gamma   90.00
#
_symmetry.space_group_name_H-M   'P 1'
#
loop_
_entity.id
_entity.type
_entity.pdbx_description
1 polymer ?
#
loop_
_entity_poly.entity_id
_entity_poly.type
_entity_poly.pdbx_seq_one_letter_code
_entity_poly.pdbx_strand_id
1 'polypeptide(L)'
;MSVNYEVHWSRLGDAPQIMTINCLFVAAHGPYLQIIEEPKQRGFRFRYECEGPSHGGLPGASSEKNKKTYPTVRVSLPQPHISSYSSVPAPSVFLFM
;
A
#
# COMPACT_ATOMS: atom_id res chain seq x y z
N MET A 1 -10.38 50.09 12.41
CA MET A 1 -10.56 48.84 13.18
C MET A 1 -9.84 47.74 12.42
N SER A 2 -8.54 47.55 12.69
CA SER A 2 -7.77 46.45 12.11
C SER A 2 -7.31 45.57 13.26
N VAL A 3 -7.85 44.35 13.31
CA VAL A 3 -7.42 43.32 14.26
C VAL A 3 -6.21 42.60 13.67
N ASN A 4 -5.05 42.77 14.29
CA ASN A 4 -3.86 41.99 13.96
C ASN A 4 -4.00 40.61 14.62
N TYR A 5 -3.94 39.54 13.83
CA TYR A 5 -3.79 38.19 14.35
C TYR A 5 -2.29 37.87 14.39
N GLU A 6 -1.70 37.87 15.59
CA GLU A 6 -0.38 37.28 15.77
C GLU A 6 -0.55 35.79 16.03
N VAL A 7 -0.23 34.97 15.01
CA VAL A 7 -0.08 33.52 15.18
C VAL A 7 1.32 33.28 15.71
N HIS A 8 1.43 33.10 17.03
CA HIS A 8 2.67 32.69 17.67
C HIS A 8 2.91 31.20 17.37
N TRP A 9 3.78 30.91 16.39
CA TRP A 9 4.27 29.57 16.15
C TRP A 9 5.33 29.22 17.20
N SER A 10 4.92 28.58 18.29
CA SER A 10 5.86 27.91 19.19
C SER A 10 6.62 26.86 18.38
N ARG A 11 7.95 27.02 18.26
CA ARG A 11 8.85 25.98 17.76
C ARG A 11 8.61 24.69 18.56
N LEU A 12 7.82 23.77 18.01
CA LEU A 12 7.84 22.36 18.37
C LEU A 12 8.65 21.62 17.28
N GLY A 13 9.91 22.04 17.15
CA GLY A 13 10.96 21.12 16.74
C GLY A 13 11.21 20.25 17.95
N ASP A 14 10.61 19.06 17.94
CA ASP A 14 11.05 17.81 18.59
C ASP A 14 9.87 16.84 18.56
N ALA A 15 9.55 16.34 17.36
CA ALA A 15 8.71 15.16 17.23
C ALA A 15 9.37 14.02 18.03
N PRO A 16 8.62 13.25 18.84
CA PRO A 16 9.22 12.21 19.66
C PRO A 16 9.93 11.22 18.74
N GLN A 17 11.20 10.96 19.01
CA GLN A 17 12.06 10.05 18.23
C GLN A 17 11.40 8.67 18.00
N ILE A 18 10.49 8.27 18.89
CA ILE A 18 9.63 7.07 18.78
C ILE A 18 8.74 7.09 17.54
N MET A 19 8.17 8.25 17.16
CA MET A 19 7.34 8.41 15.96
C MET A 19 8.18 8.31 14.68
N THR A 20 9.43 8.81 14.73
CA THR A 20 10.41 8.70 13.64
C THR A 20 10.89 7.26 13.43
N ILE A 21 11.17 6.52 14.52
CA ILE A 21 11.62 5.12 14.47
C ILE A 21 10.52 4.20 13.91
N ASN A 22 9.26 4.41 14.32
CA ASN A 22 8.12 3.67 13.77
C ASN A 22 7.92 3.96 12.27
N CYS A 23 8.15 5.20 11.82
CA CYS A 23 8.13 5.54 10.40
C CYS A 23 9.25 4.83 9.63
N LEU A 24 10.47 4.75 10.19
CA LEU A 24 11.61 4.09 9.55
C LEU A 24 11.39 2.57 9.35
N PHE A 25 10.73 1.90 10.31
CA PHE A 25 10.42 0.47 10.21
C PHE A 25 9.26 0.18 9.24
N VAL A 26 8.25 1.05 9.19
CA VAL A 26 7.16 0.99 8.18
C VAL A 26 7.67 1.35 6.78
N ALA A 27 8.73 2.16 6.69
CA ALA A 27 9.35 2.59 5.43
C ALA A 27 10.44 1.64 4.88
N ALA A 28 10.73 0.51 5.54
CA ALA A 28 11.74 -0.43 5.04
C ALA A 28 11.40 -1.02 3.66
N HIS A 29 10.11 -1.05 3.31
CA HIS A 29 9.64 -1.36 1.96
C HIS A 29 8.67 -0.27 1.53
N GLY A 30 8.89 0.34 0.37
CA GLY A 30 7.94 1.30 -0.22
C GLY A 30 6.65 0.62 -0.72
N PRO A 31 5.77 1.36 -1.43
CA PRO A 31 4.70 0.72 -2.18
C PRO A 31 5.27 -0.39 -3.07
N TYR A 32 4.63 -1.55 -3.06
CA TYR A 32 5.05 -2.69 -3.87
C TYR A 32 3.90 -3.18 -4.76
N LEU A 33 4.27 -3.89 -5.82
CA LEU A 33 3.32 -4.47 -6.76
C LEU A 33 3.21 -5.96 -6.46
N GLN A 34 1.97 -6.44 -6.30
CA GLN A 34 1.65 -7.84 -6.08
C GLN A 34 0.93 -8.38 -7.33
N ILE A 35 1.40 -9.49 -7.88
CA ILE A 35 0.67 -10.22 -8.91
C ILE A 35 -0.45 -11.01 -8.22
N ILE A 36 -1.69 -10.70 -8.57
CA ILE A 36 -2.89 -11.34 -8.01
C ILE A 36 -3.30 -12.52 -8.88
N GLU A 37 -3.16 -12.36 -10.20
CA GLU A 37 -3.41 -13.42 -11.16
C GLU A 37 -2.34 -13.41 -12.24
N GLU A 38 -1.61 -14.52 -12.34
CA GLU A 38 -0.61 -14.75 -13.38
C GLU A 38 -1.29 -14.91 -14.75
N PRO A 39 -0.61 -14.57 -15.86
CA PRO A 39 -1.07 -14.98 -17.19
C PRO A 39 -1.05 -16.50 -17.33
N LYS A 40 -1.94 -17.04 -18.16
CA LYS A 40 -1.93 -18.46 -18.48
C LYS A 40 -0.64 -18.82 -19.21
N GLN A 41 0.07 -19.82 -18.71
CA GLN A 41 1.39 -20.21 -19.22
C GLN A 41 1.39 -20.69 -20.68
N ARG A 42 0.27 -21.26 -21.14
CA ARG A 42 0.15 -21.84 -22.50
C ARG A 42 -1.24 -21.62 -23.08
N GLY A 43 -1.36 -21.81 -24.38
CA GLY A 43 -2.64 -21.78 -25.09
C GLY A 43 -3.06 -20.40 -25.60
N PHE A 44 -2.26 -19.36 -25.36
CA PHE A 44 -2.39 -18.11 -26.10
C PHE A 44 -1.55 -18.15 -27.38
N ARG A 45 -2.09 -17.57 -28.46
CA ARG A 45 -1.45 -17.55 -29.77
C ARG A 45 -1.02 -16.12 -30.10
N PHE A 46 0.28 -15.92 -30.25
CA PHE A 46 0.82 -14.70 -30.86
C PHE A 46 0.40 -14.60 -32.32
N ARG A 47 0.18 -13.37 -32.78
CA ARG A 47 -0.46 -13.06 -34.05
C ARG A 47 0.39 -12.13 -34.88
N TYR A 48 0.34 -12.28 -36.20
CA TYR A 48 0.95 -11.34 -37.12
C TYR A 48 0.12 -10.06 -37.22
N GLU A 49 0.76 -8.95 -37.58
CA GLU A 49 0.10 -7.65 -37.75
C GLU A 49 -0.98 -7.69 -38.84
N CYS A 50 -0.81 -8.50 -39.88
CA CYS A 50 -1.78 -8.66 -40.95
C CYS A 50 -3.08 -9.39 -40.54
N GLU A 51 -3.13 -10.01 -39.35
CA GLU A 51 -4.34 -10.67 -38.83
C GLU A 51 -5.35 -9.70 -38.19
N GLY A 52 -4.99 -8.42 -38.06
CA GLY A 52 -5.83 -7.39 -37.46
C GLY A 52 -5.82 -7.36 -35.92
N PRO A 53 -6.38 -6.31 -35.29
CA PRO A 53 -6.07 -5.97 -33.89
C PRO A 53 -6.80 -6.76 -32.79
N SER A 54 -7.92 -7.45 -33.07
CA SER A 54 -8.79 -8.00 -32.02
C SER A 54 -8.89 -9.52 -32.01
N HIS A 55 -7.80 -10.23 -31.67
CA HIS A 55 -7.80 -11.69 -31.46
C HIS A 55 -8.07 -12.13 -30.01
N GLY A 56 -8.53 -11.20 -29.16
CA GLY A 56 -8.79 -11.43 -27.74
C GLY A 56 -7.55 -11.19 -26.87
N GLY A 57 -7.79 -10.93 -25.58
CA GLY A 57 -6.74 -10.67 -24.60
C GLY A 57 -6.11 -11.95 -24.04
N LEU A 58 -4.91 -11.81 -23.47
CA LEU A 58 -4.22 -12.88 -22.77
C LEU A 58 -5.06 -13.33 -21.55
N PRO A 59 -5.44 -14.62 -21.44
CA PRO A 59 -6.22 -15.10 -20.30
C PRO A 59 -5.35 -15.24 -19.04
N GLY A 60 -6.00 -15.15 -17.87
CA GLY A 60 -5.39 -15.45 -16.58
C GLY A 60 -5.17 -16.96 -16.38
N ALA A 61 -4.26 -17.31 -15.48
CA ALA A 61 -3.91 -18.69 -15.16
C ALA A 61 -5.10 -19.49 -14.62
N SER A 62 -6.01 -18.84 -13.88
CA SER A 62 -7.23 -19.46 -13.34
C SER A 62 -8.42 -19.39 -14.31
N SER A 63 -8.23 -18.85 -15.52
CA SER A 63 -9.33 -18.68 -16.47
C SER A 63 -9.84 -20.03 -16.98
N GLU A 64 -11.14 -20.23 -16.91
CA GLU A 64 -11.83 -21.41 -17.44
C GLU A 64 -12.84 -21.02 -18.51
N LYS A 65 -13.41 -22.01 -19.22
CA LYS A 65 -14.37 -21.79 -20.32
C LYS A 65 -15.56 -20.92 -19.89
N ASN A 66 -16.07 -21.13 -18.69
CA ASN A 66 -17.25 -20.45 -18.15
C ASN A 66 -16.90 -19.29 -17.19
N LYS A 67 -15.61 -19.12 -16.86
CA LYS A 67 -15.13 -18.09 -15.93
C LYS A 67 -13.86 -17.48 -16.49
N LYS A 68 -14.02 -16.44 -17.30
CA LYS A 68 -12.88 -15.70 -17.87
C LYS A 68 -12.25 -14.84 -16.81
N THR A 69 -10.95 -14.99 -16.64
CA THR A 69 -10.12 -14.15 -15.78
C THR A 69 -8.92 -13.66 -16.57
N TYR A 70 -8.20 -12.67 -16.05
CA TYR A 70 -7.15 -11.96 -16.77
C TYR A 70 -5.96 -11.69 -15.86
N PRO A 71 -4.75 -11.52 -16.44
CA PRO A 71 -3.58 -11.12 -15.66
C PRO A 71 -3.90 -9.86 -14.86
N THR A 72 -3.72 -9.95 -13.55
CA THR A 72 -4.15 -8.89 -12.63
C THR A 72 -3.04 -8.60 -11.62
N VAL A 73 -2.78 -7.31 -11.39
CA VAL A 73 -1.81 -6.83 -10.41
C VAL A 73 -2.49 -5.88 -9.42
N ARG A 74 -1.91 -5.76 -8.22
CA ARG A 74 -2.37 -4.87 -7.17
C ARG A 74 -1.21 -4.07 -6.60
N VAL A 75 -1.38 -2.76 -6.50
CA VAL A 75 -0.46 -1.90 -5.76
C VAL A 75 -0.82 -1.99 -4.28
N SER A 76 0.18 -2.32 -3.46
CA SER A 76 0.03 -2.59 -2.03
C SER A 76 0.97 -1.69 -1.25
N LEU A 77 0.46 -1.14 -0.15
CA LEU A 77 1.30 -0.51 0.86
C LEU A 77 1.73 -1.57 1.88
N PRO A 78 2.93 -1.46 2.48
CA PRO A 78 3.32 -2.31 3.59
C PRO A 78 2.27 -2.19 4.71
N GLN A 79 1.77 -3.33 5.18
CA GLN A 79 0.91 -3.31 6.34
C GLN A 79 1.78 -3.11 7.58
N PRO A 80 1.43 -2.18 8.49
CA PRO A 80 2.09 -2.10 9.78
C PRO A 80 1.81 -3.42 10.52
N HIS A 81 2.85 -4.18 10.81
CA HIS A 81 2.74 -5.41 11.58
C HIS A 81 2.43 -5.04 13.04
N ILE A 82 1.15 -5.08 13.42
CA ILE A 82 0.64 -4.70 14.76
C ILE A 82 0.93 -5.80 15.81
N SER A 83 2.08 -6.47 15.75
CA SER A 83 2.45 -7.47 16.77
C SER A 83 3.35 -6.89 17.87
N SER A 84 3.85 -5.66 17.72
CA SER A 84 4.72 -5.00 18.72
C SER A 84 4.00 -4.05 19.68
N TYR A 85 2.69 -3.83 19.53
CA TYR A 85 1.94 -2.88 20.39
C TYR A 85 1.44 -3.50 21.71
N SER A 86 1.60 -4.81 21.92
CA SER A 86 1.10 -5.49 23.13
C SER A 86 1.98 -5.30 24.37
N SER A 87 3.16 -4.70 24.25
CA SER A 87 4.12 -4.54 25.36
C SER A 87 4.28 -3.12 25.88
N VAL A 88 3.47 -2.15 25.44
CA VAL A 88 3.50 -0.80 26.01
C VAL A 88 2.51 -0.74 27.18
N PRO A 89 2.95 -0.74 28.45
CA PRO A 89 2.03 -0.53 29.56
C PRO A 89 1.40 0.87 29.41
N ALA A 90 0.07 0.93 29.49
CA ALA A 90 -0.66 2.19 29.47
C ALA A 90 -0.06 3.16 30.51
N PRO A 91 0.16 4.45 30.19
CA PRO A 91 0.64 5.39 31.18
C PRO A 91 -0.39 5.45 32.31
N SER A 92 0.04 5.03 33.50
CA SER A 92 -0.71 5.25 34.73
C SER A 92 -0.96 6.74 34.85
N VAL A 93 -2.23 7.13 34.67
CA VAL A 93 -2.70 8.48 34.98
C VAL A 93 -2.51 8.67 36.47
N PHE A 94 -1.37 9.23 36.88
CA PHE A 94 -1.19 9.78 38.22
C PHE A 94 -2.08 11.02 38.29
N LEU A 95 -3.31 10.81 38.77
CA LEU A 95 -4.17 11.84 39.29
C LEU A 95 -3.48 12.42 40.54
N PHE A 96 -2.73 13.50 40.38
CA PHE A 96 -2.33 14.31 41.54
C PHE A 96 -3.58 15.01 42.07
N MET A 97 -3.96 14.66 43.30
CA MET A 97 -4.89 15.42 44.13
C MET A 97 -4.33 16.79 44.49
#